data_AF-A0A7V0UCK8-F1
#
_entry.id   AF-A0A7V0UCK8-F1
#
_cell.length_a   1.000
_cell.length_b   1.000
_cell.length_c   1.000
_cell.angle_alpha   90.00
_cell.angle_beta   90.00
_cell.angle_gamma   90.00
#
_symmetry.space_group_name_H-M   'P 1'
#
loop_
_entity.id
_entity.type
_entity.pdbx_description
1 polymer ?
#
loop_
_entity_poly.entity_id
_entity_poly.type
_entity_poly.pdbx_seq_one_letter_code
_entity_poly.pdbx_strand_id
1 'polypeptide(L)'
;MTLLETVVDELSKYEHPFFDFAARPAEQGVELCIRSKIPNVLSPEYRIVLSERDLAGAQLPWTLQKLLYDCLTDYVVELFTKAPMTR
;
A
#
# COMPACT_ATOMS: atom_id res chain seq x y z
N MET A 1 21.84 3.11 1.80
CA MET A 1 20.38 3.26 1.70
C MET A 1 19.74 2.93 3.03
N THR A 2 18.88 3.81 3.52
CA THR A 2 17.99 3.55 4.66
C THR A 2 16.85 2.61 4.22
N LEU A 3 16.15 1.99 5.18
CA LEU A 3 14.97 1.16 4.88
C LEU A 3 13.91 1.95 4.09
N LEU A 4 13.69 3.22 4.45
CA LEU A 4 12.79 4.12 3.74
C LEU A 4 13.22 4.34 2.29
N GLU A 5 14.51 4.62 2.04
CA GLU A 5 15.02 4.81 0.68
C GLU A 5 14.86 3.56 -0.18
N THR A 6 15.10 2.37 0.40
CA THR A 6 14.87 1.10 -0.31
C THR A 6 13.39 0.91 -0.66
N VAL A 7 12.47 1.17 0.28
CA VAL A 7 11.03 1.08 0.00
C VAL A 7 10.61 2.09 -1.07
N VAL A 8 11.10 3.32 -1.02
CA VAL A 8 10.82 4.35 -2.04
C VAL A 8 11.32 3.93 -3.42
N ASP A 9 12.54 3.37 -3.50
CA ASP A 9 13.11 2.86 -4.76
C ASP A 9 12.25 1.72 -5.33
N GLU A 10 11.85 0.76 -4.49
CA GLU A 10 10.94 -0.31 -4.92
C GLU A 10 9.57 0.21 -5.35
N LEU A 11 8.98 1.16 -4.61
CA LEU A 11 7.70 1.77 -4.98
C LEU A 11 7.76 2.53 -6.31
N SER A 12 8.91 3.12 -6.65
CA SER A 12 9.09 3.85 -7.91
C SER A 12 8.93 2.97 -9.17
N LYS A 13 8.99 1.64 -9.00
CA LYS A 13 8.80 0.66 -10.08
C LYS A 13 7.32 0.42 -10.40
N TYR A 14 6.41 0.93 -9.58
CA TYR A 14 4.97 0.76 -9.74
C TYR A 14 4.34 2.04 -10.31
N GLU A 15 3.63 1.88 -11.41
CA GLU A 15 2.74 2.90 -11.96
C GLU A 15 1.30 2.35 -11.96
N HIS A 16 0.35 3.13 -11.42
CA HIS A 16 -1.05 2.74 -11.44
C HIS A 16 -1.96 3.91 -11.87
N PRO A 17 -2.94 3.67 -12.75
CA PRO A 17 -3.82 4.72 -13.25
C PRO A 17 -4.75 5.30 -12.18
N PHE A 18 -5.10 4.52 -11.16
CA PHE A 18 -6.04 4.91 -10.10
C PHE A 18 -5.40 5.16 -8.73
N PHE A 19 -4.15 4.78 -8.51
CA PHE A 19 -3.51 4.89 -7.20
C PHE A 19 -2.14 5.54 -7.29
N ASP A 20 -1.80 6.28 -6.24
CA ASP A 20 -0.45 6.74 -5.93
C ASP A 20 0.08 5.96 -4.72
N PHE A 21 1.36 5.60 -4.79
CA PHE A 21 2.06 4.92 -3.71
C PHE A 21 3.15 5.84 -3.15
N ALA A 22 3.21 5.94 -1.83
CA ALA A 22 4.23 6.72 -1.14
C ALA A 22 4.69 6.00 0.12
N ALA A 23 5.89 6.32 0.60
CA ALA A 23 6.41 5.80 1.86
C ALA A 23 6.83 6.96 2.77
N ARG A 24 6.61 6.80 4.07
CA ARG A 24 6.96 7.76 5.11
C ARG A 24 7.71 7.06 6.26
N PRO A 25 8.57 7.76 6.99
CA PRO A 25 9.16 7.21 8.21
C PRO A 25 8.08 6.96 9.26
N ALA A 26 8.17 5.85 9.98
CA ALA A 26 7.33 5.52 11.13
C ALA A 26 8.19 5.23 12.36
N GLU A 27 7.61 5.24 13.56
CA GLU A 27 8.34 4.92 14.80
C GLU A 27 8.96 3.52 14.79
N GLN A 28 8.35 2.57 14.08
CA GLN A 28 8.81 1.18 13.96
C GLN A 28 8.76 0.71 12.50
N GLY A 29 9.67 1.24 11.68
CA GLY A 29 9.83 0.85 10.28
C GLY A 29 9.38 1.94 9.30
N VAL A 30 8.61 1.54 8.28
CA VAL A 30 8.19 2.43 7.18
C VAL A 30 6.68 2.38 7.00
N GLU A 31 6.02 3.53 7.00
CA GLU A 31 4.59 3.64 6.67
C GLU A 31 4.43 3.69 5.15
N LEU A 32 3.70 2.74 4.59
CA LEU A 32 3.21 2.74 3.20
C LEU A 32 1.88 3.49 3.14
N CYS A 33 1.78 4.44 2.23
CA CYS A 33 0.59 5.24 1.94
C CYS A 33 0.11 4.91 0.52
N ILE A 34 -1.12 4.44 0.40
CA ILE A 34 -1.79 4.20 -0.90
C ILE A 34 -2.97 5.17 -1.01
N ARG A 35 -2.94 6.02 -2.03
CA ARG A 35 -3.95 7.06 -2.23
C ARG A 35 -4.68 6.86 -3.54
N SER A 36 -6.00 6.94 -3.52
CA SER A 36 -6.80 6.97 -4.75
C SER A 36 -6.65 8.32 -5.46
N LYS A 37 -6.43 8.27 -6.78
CA LYS A 37 -6.47 9.44 -7.67
C LYS A 37 -7.91 9.89 -7.94
N ILE A 38 -8.89 9.05 -7.65
CA ILE A 38 -10.30 9.38 -7.84
C ILE A 38 -10.80 10.14 -6.60
N PRO A 39 -11.29 11.38 -6.75
CA PRO A 39 -11.77 12.15 -5.61
C PRO A 39 -13.02 11.51 -5.00
N ASN A 40 -13.16 11.60 -3.68
CA ASN A 40 -14.33 11.16 -2.91
C ASN A 40 -14.66 9.65 -2.96
N VAL A 41 -13.68 8.79 -3.28
CA VAL A 41 -13.85 7.33 -3.25
C VAL A 41 -13.22 6.74 -2.00
N LEU A 42 -14.05 6.52 -0.96
CA LEU A 42 -13.67 6.08 0.40
C LEU A 42 -12.61 6.99 1.06
N SER A 43 -12.47 6.91 2.38
CA SER A 43 -11.60 7.82 3.15
C SER A 43 -10.12 7.73 2.68
N PRO A 44 -9.31 8.80 2.81
CA PRO A 44 -8.48 9.35 1.72
C PRO A 44 -7.15 8.64 1.43
N GLU A 45 -6.67 7.73 2.30
CA GLU A 45 -5.34 7.13 2.16
C GLU A 45 -5.29 5.84 2.99
N TYR A 46 -5.06 4.70 2.34
CA TYR A 46 -4.80 3.43 3.03
C TYR A 46 -3.37 3.46 3.56
N ARG A 47 -3.19 3.17 4.86
CA ARG A 47 -1.90 3.26 5.55
C ARG A 47 -1.55 1.97 6.25
N ILE A 48 -0.31 1.51 6.06
CA ILE A 48 0.19 0.27 6.63
C ILE A 48 1.61 0.50 7.10
N VAL A 49 1.97 0.00 8.28
CA VAL A 49 3.34 0.06 8.76
C VAL A 49 4.05 -1.25 8.42
N LEU A 50 5.10 -1.15 7.61
CA LEU A 50 6.06 -2.22 7.34
C LEU A 50 7.09 -2.24 8.47
N SER A 51 7.13 -3.34 9.22
CA SER A 51 8.11 -3.49 10.29
C SER A 51 9.51 -3.68 9.74
N GLU A 52 10.55 -3.31 10.51
CA GLU A 52 11.94 -3.53 10.10
C GLU A 52 12.24 -5.00 9.77
N ARG A 53 11.56 -5.93 10.44
CA ARG A 53 11.69 -7.36 10.20
C ARG A 53 11.19 -7.77 8.81
N ASP A 54 10.06 -7.20 8.38
CA ASP A 54 9.50 -7.47 7.06
C ASP A 54 10.40 -6.87 5.95
N LEU A 55 11.08 -5.77 6.28
CA LEU A 55 11.96 -5.05 5.37
C LEU A 55 13.39 -5.62 5.30
N ALA A 56 13.86 -6.32 6.33
CA ALA A 56 15.21 -6.88 6.41
C ALA A 56 15.40 -8.17 5.60
N GLY A 57 14.34 -8.78 5.08
CA GLY A 57 14.40 -10.03 4.33
C GLY A 57 14.85 -9.85 2.88
N ALA A 58 15.62 -10.82 2.35
CA ALA A 58 16.02 -10.86 0.93
C ALA A 58 14.84 -10.96 -0.07
N GLN A 59 13.61 -11.11 0.44
CA GLN A 59 12.37 -11.22 -0.33
C GLN A 59 11.57 -9.91 -0.36
N LEU A 60 12.16 -8.78 0.05
CA LEU A 60 11.47 -7.47 0.12
C LEU A 60 10.65 -7.13 -1.14
N PRO A 61 11.18 -7.25 -2.39
CA PRO A 61 10.39 -6.91 -3.57
C PRO A 61 9.11 -7.74 -3.70
N TRP A 62 9.20 -9.04 -3.42
CA TRP A 62 8.07 -9.96 -3.48
C TRP A 62 7.06 -9.69 -2.36
N THR A 63 7.53 -9.47 -1.14
CA THR A 63 6.68 -9.15 0.01
C THR A 63 5.93 -7.84 -0.21
N LEU A 64 6.63 -6.80 -0.70
CA LEU A 64 6.04 -5.51 -1.02
C LEU A 64 5.02 -5.62 -2.16
N GLN A 65 5.34 -6.37 -3.22
CA GLN A 65 4.42 -6.61 -4.33
C GLN A 65 3.14 -7.29 -3.86
N LYS A 66 3.28 -8.36 -3.07
CA LYS A 66 2.14 -9.09 -2.52
C LYS A 66 1.27 -8.17 -1.66
N LEU A 67 1.90 -7.42 -0.75
CA LEU A 67 1.18 -6.49 0.12
C LEU A 67 0.40 -5.46 -0.70
N LEU A 68 1.03 -4.84 -1.69
CA LEU A 68 0.37 -3.87 -2.57
C LEU A 68 -0.85 -4.49 -3.24
N TYR A 69 -0.73 -5.69 -3.80
CA TYR A 69 -1.83 -6.35 -4.51
C TYR A 69 -2.97 -6.76 -3.58
N ASP A 70 -2.65 -7.24 -2.38
CA ASP A 70 -3.63 -7.57 -1.36
C ASP A 70 -4.42 -6.30 -0.97
N CYS A 71 -3.73 -5.17 -0.73
CA CYS A 71 -4.39 -3.91 -0.37
C CYS A 71 -5.24 -3.31 -1.50
N LEU A 72 -4.79 -3.43 -2.75
CA LEU A 72 -5.60 -3.00 -3.89
C LEU A 72 -6.84 -3.86 -4.06
N THR A 73 -6.72 -5.16 -3.80
CA THR A 73 -7.85 -6.09 -3.85
C THR A 73 -8.87 -5.75 -2.77
N ASP A 74 -8.42 -5.56 -1.53
CA ASP A 74 -9.28 -5.15 -0.41
C ASP A 74 -9.96 -3.82 -0.72
N TYR A 75 -9.21 -2.83 -1.22
CA TYR A 75 -9.78 -1.54 -1.62
C TYR A 75 -10.91 -1.70 -2.63
N VAL A 76 -10.70 -2.45 -3.72
CA VAL A 76 -11.72 -2.67 -4.75
C VAL A 76 -12.94 -3.39 -4.19
N VAL A 77 -12.74 -4.35 -3.29
CA VAL A 77 -13.83 -5.06 -2.61
C VAL A 77 -14.60 -4.13 -1.67
N GLU A 78 -13.94 -3.24 -0.95
CA GLU A 78 -14.60 -2.25 -0.08
C GLU A 78 -15.45 -1.24 -0.86
N LEU A 79 -15.18 -1.03 -2.16
CA LEU A 79 -15.98 -0.14 -3.01
C LEU A 79 -17.39 -0.69 -3.33
N PHE A 80 -17.70 -1.96 -3.02
CA PHE A 80 -19.03 -2.50 -3.26
C PHE A 80 -20.09 -1.77 -2.42
N THR A 81 -20.91 -0.95 -3.05
CA THR A 81 -22.05 -0.27 -2.39
C THR A 81 -23.24 -1.19 -2.14
N LYS A 82 -23.20 -2.41 -2.68
CA LYS A 82 -24.20 -3.47 -2.49
C LYS A 82 -23.47 -4.80 -2.45
N ALA A 83 -23.75 -5.60 -1.43
CA ALA A 83 -23.24 -6.96 -1.30
C ALA A 83 -24.43 -7.94 -1.29
N PRO A 84 -24.23 -9.22 -1.64
CA PRO A 84 -25.30 -10.22 -1.64
C PRO A 84 -25.94 -10.44 -0.24
N MET A 85 -25.30 -9.99 0.83
CA MET A 85 -25.86 -9.98 2.20
C MET A 85 -26.60 -8.68 2.56
N THR A 86 -26.52 -7.65 1.72
CA THR A 86 -27.30 -6.41 1.89
C THR A 86 -28.73 -6.69 1.46
N ARG A 87 -29.59 -6.99 2.43
CA ARG A 87 -31.02 -7.23 2.24
C ARG A 87 -31.78 -5.93 1.99
#